data_AF-D0KSJ6-F1
#
_entry.id   AF-D0KSJ6-F1
#
_cell.length_a   1.000
_cell.length_b   1.000
_cell.length_c   1.000
_cell.angle_alpha   90.00
_cell.angle_beta   90.00
_cell.angle_gamma   90.00
#
_symmetry.space_group_name_H-M   'P 1'
#
loop_
_entity.id
_entity.type
_entity.pdbx_description
1 polymer ?
#
loop_
_entity_poly.entity_id
_entity_poly.type
_entity_poly.pdbx_seq_one_letter_code
_entity_poly.pdbx_strand_id
1 'polypeptide(L)'
;MISISTLLNPPEGLTISEILLISVILGMLHGATPDEHTWPITFSYAIGKYSSKGGMKAGFLFSLGFTIQRAFLTTIGFIGLAAIYEKYNLDGPVYTIVGIVMAIAGSYILKGRYLHLPIDVLFKSKYHNTKTTGAELHDVPLKMTIVHGLIAGFGFGAYASIITFVLAPQLPSIVYAPLPGLMFGIGTMIMQIIFGAIFGNILRAKKLTEEKISYVARKTAGRTLYYGGLVFTIVGLLIIGFPIIDNFAISTGNPIPNLDAIDIGFLLVISVVGIIGISSIILGIKEATRLSGTNQKPGSLSGYKKS
;
A
#
# COMPACT_ATOMS: atom_id res chain seq x y z
N MET A 1 -2.13 -22.47 22.59
CA MET A 1 -2.36 -21.10 22.08
C MET A 1 -1.06 -20.63 21.46
N ILE A 2 -1.07 -20.15 20.21
CA ILE A 2 0.14 -19.57 19.59
C ILE A 2 0.41 -18.24 20.30
N SER A 3 1.58 -18.12 20.93
CA SER A 3 1.98 -16.89 21.61
C SER A 3 2.58 -15.88 20.62
N ILE A 4 2.63 -14.60 20.98
CA ILE A 4 3.27 -13.58 20.13
C ILE A 4 4.76 -13.84 19.94
N SER A 5 5.44 -14.38 20.96
CA SER A 5 6.84 -14.77 20.82
C SER A 5 7.00 -15.92 19.83
N THR A 6 6.08 -16.89 19.80
CA THR A 6 6.07 -17.96 18.79
C THR A 6 5.83 -17.44 17.38
N LEU A 7 5.02 -16.38 17.20
CA LEU A 7 4.80 -15.78 15.88
C LEU A 7 6.05 -15.04 15.37
N LEU A 8 6.70 -14.28 16.25
CA LEU A 8 7.82 -13.42 15.89
C LEU A 8 9.15 -14.18 15.86
N ASN A 9 9.25 -15.26 16.62
CA ASN A 9 10.42 -16.16 16.67
C ASN A 9 9.92 -17.62 16.56
N PRO A 10 9.48 -18.04 15.37
CA PRO A 10 8.96 -19.39 15.18
C PRO A 10 10.06 -20.43 15.42
N PRO A 11 9.79 -21.49 16.20
CA PRO A 11 10.78 -22.54 16.46
C PRO A 11 11.03 -23.37 15.20
N GLU A 12 12.08 -24.20 15.24
CA GLU A 12 12.34 -25.20 14.21
C GLU A 12 11.41 -26.41 14.35
N GLY A 13 11.27 -27.19 13.26
CA GLY A 13 10.52 -28.45 13.27
C GLY A 13 9.00 -28.28 13.20
N LEU A 14 8.52 -27.11 12.77
CA LEU A 14 7.10 -26.85 12.57
C LEU A 14 6.54 -27.74 11.44
N THR A 15 5.31 -28.22 11.65
CA THR A 15 4.55 -28.87 10.58
C THR A 15 4.20 -27.87 9.47
N ILE A 16 3.95 -28.37 8.26
CA ILE A 16 3.51 -27.53 7.13
C ILE A 16 2.28 -26.70 7.54
N SER A 17 1.28 -27.32 8.20
CA SER A 17 0.08 -26.63 8.66
C SER A 17 0.37 -25.48 9.63
N GLU A 18 1.31 -25.64 10.54
CA GLU A 18 1.70 -24.58 11.48
C GLU A 18 2.40 -23.43 10.76
N ILE A 19 3.31 -23.75 9.83
CA ILE A 19 3.98 -22.75 8.98
C ILE A 19 2.94 -21.94 8.20
N LEU A 20 1.96 -22.59 7.58
CA LEU A 20 0.91 -21.89 6.83
C LEU A 20 0.04 -21.02 7.73
N LEU A 21 -0.36 -21.53 8.90
CA LEU A 21 -1.16 -20.77 9.87
C LEU A 21 -0.40 -19.54 10.38
N ILE A 22 0.85 -19.71 10.80
CA ILE A 22 1.72 -18.61 11.22
C ILE A 22 1.86 -17.60 10.08
N SER A 23 2.06 -18.04 8.85
CA SER A 23 2.22 -17.16 7.69
C SER A 23 0.96 -16.31 7.43
N VAL A 24 -0.24 -16.88 7.54
CA VAL A 24 -1.50 -16.09 7.45
C VAL A 24 -1.57 -15.06 8.57
N ILE A 25 -1.28 -15.45 9.81
CA ILE A 25 -1.33 -14.56 10.97
C ILE A 25 -0.31 -13.41 10.81
N LEU A 26 0.92 -13.71 10.40
CA LEU A 26 1.95 -12.71 10.10
C LEU A 26 1.50 -11.79 8.96
N GLY A 27 0.82 -12.31 7.94
CA GLY A 27 0.23 -11.51 6.87
C GLY A 27 -0.84 -10.55 7.39
N MET A 28 -1.69 -11.02 8.32
CA MET A 28 -2.66 -10.14 8.98
C MET A 28 -1.97 -9.09 9.86
N LEU A 29 -0.96 -9.48 10.64
CA LEU A 29 -0.18 -8.53 11.45
C LEU A 29 0.48 -7.48 10.57
N HIS A 30 1.11 -7.87 9.47
CA HIS A 30 1.68 -6.96 8.48
C HIS A 30 0.62 -6.03 7.89
N GLY A 31 -0.54 -6.56 7.48
CA GLY A 31 -1.63 -5.71 7.00
C GLY A 31 -2.16 -4.74 8.06
N ALA A 32 -2.03 -5.08 9.35
CA ALA A 32 -2.48 -4.28 10.51
C ALA A 32 -1.44 -3.29 11.04
N THR A 33 -0.15 -3.53 10.81
CA THR A 33 0.94 -2.76 11.41
C THR A 33 1.61 -1.90 10.36
N PRO A 34 1.86 -0.62 10.65
CA PRO A 34 2.49 0.29 9.71
C PRO A 34 3.86 -0.22 9.27
N ASP A 35 4.01 -0.59 8.00
CA ASP A 35 5.32 -0.83 7.37
C ASP A 35 5.58 0.18 6.26
N GLU A 36 6.77 0.74 6.24
CA GLU A 36 7.15 1.84 5.36
C GLU A 36 6.92 1.50 3.88
N HIS A 37 7.23 0.29 3.46
CA HIS A 37 7.20 -0.06 2.04
C HIS A 37 5.80 -0.32 1.48
N THR A 38 4.91 -0.92 2.27
CA THR A 38 3.60 -1.36 1.78
C THR A 38 2.45 -0.56 2.34
N TRP A 39 2.53 -0.02 3.57
CA TRP A 39 1.39 0.68 4.18
C TRP A 39 0.91 1.91 3.43
N PRO A 40 1.77 2.84 2.98
CA PRO A 40 1.32 3.96 2.15
C PRO A 40 0.49 3.54 0.93
N ILE A 41 0.81 2.38 0.37
CA ILE A 41 0.18 1.82 -0.81
C ILE A 41 -1.11 1.09 -0.42
N THR A 42 -1.03 0.16 0.54
CA THR A 42 -2.16 -0.64 1.01
C THR A 42 -3.23 0.24 1.65
N PHE A 43 -2.86 1.27 2.41
CA PHE A 43 -3.74 2.32 2.93
C PHE A 43 -4.45 3.09 1.82
N SER A 44 -3.68 3.52 0.80
CA SER A 44 -4.25 4.22 -0.35
C SER A 44 -5.24 3.36 -1.13
N TYR A 45 -5.00 2.07 -1.25
CA TYR A 45 -5.97 1.14 -1.87
C TYR A 45 -7.14 0.79 -0.95
N ALA A 46 -6.92 0.62 0.37
CA ALA A 46 -7.97 0.37 1.36
C ALA A 46 -8.97 1.53 1.39
N ILE A 47 -8.49 2.76 1.50
CA ILE A 47 -9.34 3.96 1.49
C ILE A 47 -9.87 4.25 0.10
N GLY A 48 -9.00 4.21 -0.91
CA GLY A 48 -9.27 4.62 -2.28
C GLY A 48 -10.25 3.72 -3.03
N LYS A 49 -10.09 2.41 -2.83
CA LYS A 49 -10.65 1.42 -3.74
C LYS A 49 -11.57 0.44 -2.98
N TYR A 50 -11.17 -0.12 -1.85
CA TYR A 50 -12.07 -1.03 -1.11
C TYR A 50 -13.30 -0.37 -0.46
N SER A 51 -13.34 0.96 -0.39
CA SER A 51 -14.48 1.72 0.11
C SER A 51 -15.70 1.74 -0.84
N SER A 52 -15.54 1.29 -2.09
CA SER A 52 -16.61 1.25 -3.12
C SER A 52 -16.61 -0.06 -3.91
N LYS A 53 -17.77 -0.44 -4.49
CA LYS A 53 -17.91 -1.69 -5.28
C LYS A 53 -16.89 -1.82 -6.42
N GLY A 54 -16.59 -0.72 -7.12
CA GLY A 54 -15.66 -0.70 -8.24
C GLY A 54 -14.19 -0.83 -7.81
N GLY A 55 -13.83 -0.26 -6.66
CA GLY A 55 -12.47 -0.33 -6.20
C GLY A 55 -12.11 -1.62 -5.45
N MET A 56 -13.07 -2.40 -4.93
CA MET A 56 -12.76 -3.74 -4.42
C MET A 56 -11.99 -4.60 -5.44
N LYS A 57 -12.32 -4.48 -6.73
CA LYS A 57 -11.60 -5.17 -7.81
C LYS A 57 -10.15 -4.71 -7.94
N ALA A 58 -9.91 -3.40 -7.90
CA ALA A 58 -8.57 -2.82 -8.02
C ALA A 58 -7.70 -3.20 -6.81
N GLY A 59 -8.27 -3.15 -5.60
CA GLY A 59 -7.63 -3.61 -4.39
C GLY A 59 -7.27 -5.09 -4.47
N PHE A 60 -8.21 -5.95 -4.87
CA PHE A 60 -7.98 -7.38 -5.02
C PHE A 60 -6.83 -7.68 -6.00
N LEU A 61 -6.80 -7.01 -7.16
CA LEU A 61 -5.74 -7.18 -8.14
C LEU A 61 -4.38 -6.70 -7.63
N PHE A 62 -4.34 -5.64 -6.82
CA PHE A 62 -3.13 -5.22 -6.13
C PHE A 62 -2.65 -6.30 -5.15
N SER A 63 -3.54 -6.77 -4.26
CA SER A 63 -3.21 -7.81 -3.29
C SER A 63 -2.78 -9.11 -3.97
N LEU A 64 -3.37 -9.44 -5.13
CA LEU A 64 -2.96 -10.58 -5.94
C LEU A 64 -1.53 -10.43 -6.46
N GLY A 65 -1.19 -9.27 -7.03
CA GLY A 65 0.18 -8.98 -7.46
C GLY A 65 1.17 -9.08 -6.30
N PHE A 66 0.84 -8.49 -5.15
CA PHE A 66 1.64 -8.61 -3.93
C PHE A 66 1.81 -10.07 -3.48
N THR A 67 0.73 -10.84 -3.48
CA THR A 67 0.73 -12.25 -3.06
C THR A 67 1.59 -13.11 -3.98
N ILE A 68 1.48 -12.93 -5.30
CA ILE A 68 2.32 -13.63 -6.29
C ILE A 68 3.79 -13.32 -6.04
N GLN A 69 4.11 -12.05 -5.82
CA GLN A 69 5.49 -11.66 -5.56
C GLN A 69 6.01 -12.25 -4.24
N ARG A 70 5.20 -12.27 -3.17
CA ARG A 70 5.61 -12.88 -1.90
C ARG A 70 5.85 -14.37 -2.02
N ALA A 71 4.99 -15.09 -2.73
CA ALA A 71 5.20 -16.50 -3.04
C ALA A 71 6.50 -16.72 -3.83
N PHE A 72 6.82 -15.81 -4.76
CA PHE A 72 8.09 -15.84 -5.48
C PHE A 72 9.29 -15.59 -4.56
N LEU A 73 9.24 -14.58 -3.68
CA LEU A 73 10.33 -14.30 -2.74
C LEU A 73 10.57 -15.42 -1.74
N THR A 74 9.54 -16.04 -1.19
CA THR A 74 9.71 -17.19 -0.28
C THR A 74 10.33 -18.38 -1.01
N THR A 75 10.06 -18.53 -2.31
CA THR A 75 10.73 -19.53 -3.16
C THR A 75 12.22 -19.22 -3.34
N ILE A 76 12.61 -17.98 -3.60
CA ILE A 76 14.04 -17.63 -3.71
C ILE A 76 14.71 -17.70 -2.33
N GLY A 77 14.00 -17.31 -1.26
CA GLY A 77 14.39 -17.48 0.14
C GLY A 77 14.83 -18.90 0.44
N PHE A 78 13.99 -19.87 0.05
CA PHE A 78 14.28 -21.30 0.18
C PHE A 78 15.58 -21.73 -0.53
N ILE A 79 15.91 -21.13 -1.66
CA ILE A 79 17.08 -21.50 -2.48
C ILE A 79 18.36 -20.74 -2.03
N GLY A 80 18.25 -19.79 -1.09
CA GLY A 80 19.40 -19.11 -0.49
C GLY A 80 19.47 -17.60 -0.71
N LEU A 81 18.33 -16.91 -0.91
CA LEU A 81 18.29 -15.44 -1.01
C LEU A 81 18.94 -14.72 0.20
N ALA A 82 18.93 -15.35 1.39
CA ALA A 82 19.48 -14.78 2.62
C ALA A 82 20.93 -14.29 2.46
N ALA A 83 21.77 -15.09 1.79
CA ALA A 83 23.18 -14.76 1.58
C ALA A 83 23.41 -13.53 0.68
N ILE A 84 22.45 -13.22 -0.20
CA ILE A 84 22.51 -12.02 -1.05
C ILE A 84 22.01 -10.82 -0.24
N TYR A 85 20.94 -10.98 0.53
CA TYR A 85 20.31 -9.90 1.28
C TYR A 85 21.20 -9.40 2.43
N GLU A 86 21.92 -10.29 3.13
CA GLU A 86 22.90 -9.90 4.16
C GLU A 86 24.09 -9.09 3.60
N LYS A 87 24.44 -9.29 2.33
CA LYS A 87 25.62 -8.68 1.72
C LYS A 87 25.37 -7.29 1.14
N TYR A 88 24.13 -6.99 0.75
CA TYR A 88 23.77 -5.74 0.08
C TYR A 88 22.64 -5.06 0.86
N ASN A 89 22.87 -3.85 1.38
CA ASN A 89 21.78 -3.02 1.88
C ASN A 89 20.91 -2.60 0.70
N LEU A 90 19.73 -3.21 0.57
CA LEU A 90 18.80 -2.97 -0.52
C LEU A 90 17.74 -1.91 -0.17
N ASP A 91 17.69 -1.41 1.05
CA ASP A 91 16.60 -0.55 1.53
C ASP A 91 16.59 0.80 0.81
N GLY A 92 17.74 1.46 0.69
CA GLY A 92 17.87 2.72 -0.08
C GLY A 92 17.39 2.59 -1.54
N PRO A 93 17.93 1.64 -2.34
CA PRO A 93 17.45 1.36 -3.69
C PRO A 93 15.96 1.02 -3.76
N VAL A 94 15.45 0.17 -2.85
CA VAL A 94 14.05 -0.25 -2.82
C VAL A 94 13.14 0.94 -2.51
N TYR A 95 13.43 1.75 -1.49
CA TYR A 95 12.67 2.97 -1.18
C TYR A 95 12.64 3.94 -2.37
N THR A 96 13.77 4.09 -3.07
CA THR A 96 13.84 4.96 -4.24
C THR A 96 12.90 4.47 -5.35
N ILE A 97 12.97 3.19 -5.71
CA ILE A 97 12.16 2.60 -6.79
C ILE A 97 10.67 2.60 -6.42
N VAL A 98 10.33 2.14 -5.21
CA VAL A 98 8.95 2.13 -4.69
C VAL A 98 8.39 3.56 -4.65
N GLY A 99 9.19 4.52 -4.17
CA GLY A 99 8.82 5.92 -4.11
C GLY A 99 8.51 6.53 -5.48
N ILE A 100 9.35 6.26 -6.49
CA ILE A 100 9.11 6.71 -7.87
C ILE A 100 7.81 6.15 -8.42
N VAL A 101 7.59 4.83 -8.25
CA VAL A 101 6.37 4.16 -8.74
C VAL A 101 5.12 4.72 -8.05
N MET A 102 5.17 4.92 -6.73
CA MET A 102 4.10 5.57 -5.96
C MET A 102 3.83 6.99 -6.46
N ALA A 103 4.88 7.79 -6.69
CA ALA A 103 4.75 9.16 -7.17
C ALA A 103 4.10 9.21 -8.57
N ILE A 104 4.49 8.32 -9.48
CA ILE A 104 3.87 8.21 -10.81
C ILE A 104 2.39 7.83 -10.67
N ALA A 105 2.07 6.83 -9.84
CA ALA A 105 0.70 6.38 -9.59
C ALA A 105 -0.19 7.50 -9.02
N GLY A 106 0.30 8.20 -8.00
CA GLY A 106 -0.40 9.30 -7.36
C GLY A 106 -0.57 10.49 -8.30
N SER A 107 0.45 10.82 -9.09
CA SER A 107 0.37 11.86 -10.12
C SER A 107 -0.72 11.53 -11.14
N TYR A 108 -0.81 10.28 -11.58
CA TYR A 108 -1.85 9.85 -12.51
C TYR A 108 -3.26 9.99 -11.92
N ILE A 109 -3.48 9.54 -10.68
CA ILE A 109 -4.78 9.68 -10.00
C ILE A 109 -5.18 11.15 -9.87
N LEU A 110 -4.23 12.02 -9.52
CA LEU A 110 -4.50 13.44 -9.21
C LEU A 110 -4.56 14.34 -10.44
N LYS A 111 -3.74 14.09 -11.46
CA LYS A 111 -3.46 15.02 -12.58
C LYS A 111 -3.82 14.43 -13.95
N GLY A 112 -4.15 13.13 -14.05
CA GLY A 112 -4.46 12.46 -15.31
C GLY A 112 -3.28 12.35 -16.29
N ARG A 113 -2.08 12.79 -15.91
CA ARG A 113 -0.89 12.71 -16.76
C ARG A 113 -0.17 11.39 -16.51
N TYR A 114 -0.20 10.52 -17.51
CA TYR A 114 0.56 9.28 -17.53
C TYR A 114 2.01 9.60 -17.92
N LEU A 115 2.99 9.26 -17.08
CA LEU A 115 4.39 9.23 -17.52
C LEU A 115 4.54 7.92 -18.30
N HIS A 116 4.77 7.99 -19.60
CA HIS A 116 4.94 6.79 -20.42
C HIS A 116 6.15 6.01 -19.92
N LEU A 117 5.93 4.78 -19.46
CA LEU A 117 7.00 3.85 -19.17
C LEU A 117 7.23 2.98 -20.41
N PRO A 118 8.47 2.59 -20.73
CA PRO A 118 8.76 1.73 -21.88
C PRO A 118 7.98 0.41 -21.86
N ILE A 119 7.55 -0.06 -20.69
CA ILE A 119 6.78 -1.29 -20.52
C ILE A 119 5.34 -1.19 -21.03
N ASP A 120 4.80 0.02 -21.19
CA ASP A 120 3.43 0.24 -21.67
C ASP A 120 3.25 -0.20 -23.14
N VAL A 121 4.34 -0.18 -23.91
CA VAL A 121 4.40 -0.69 -25.29
C VAL A 121 4.16 -2.19 -25.32
N LEU A 122 4.65 -2.92 -24.31
CA LEU A 122 4.49 -4.37 -24.20
C LEU A 122 3.02 -4.77 -23.92
N PHE A 123 2.27 -3.91 -23.25
CA PHE A 123 0.89 -4.20 -22.82
C PHE A 123 -0.21 -3.67 -23.76
N LYS A 124 0.15 -3.12 -24.93
CA LYS A 124 -0.78 -2.56 -25.94
C LYS A 124 -1.87 -1.67 -25.31
N SER A 125 -1.48 -0.80 -24.37
CA SER A 125 -2.42 0.15 -23.76
C SER A 125 -2.89 1.14 -24.83
N LYS A 126 -4.16 1.03 -25.27
CA LYS A 126 -4.72 1.92 -26.27
C LYS A 126 -4.83 3.34 -25.70
N TYR A 127 -4.29 4.28 -26.45
CA TYR A 127 -4.29 5.72 -26.21
C TYR A 127 -5.65 6.26 -25.75
N HIS A 128 -5.66 6.94 -24.60
CA HIS A 128 -6.70 7.92 -24.26
C HIS A 128 -6.06 9.28 -24.05
N ASN A 129 -5.80 9.96 -25.16
CA ASN A 129 -5.61 11.41 -25.17
C ASN A 129 -7.01 12.03 -25.37
N THR A 130 -7.68 12.35 -24.27
CA THR A 130 -8.78 13.31 -24.30
C THR A 130 -8.39 14.43 -23.37
N LYS A 131 -8.08 15.60 -23.96
CA LYS A 131 -7.98 16.85 -23.21
C LYS A 131 -9.38 17.17 -22.67
N THR A 132 -9.70 16.72 -21.48
CA THR A 132 -10.88 17.21 -20.75
C THR A 132 -10.44 18.30 -19.78
N THR A 133 -10.81 19.53 -20.11
CA THR A 133 -10.79 20.67 -19.20
C THR A 133 -11.78 20.42 -18.07
N GLY A 134 -11.30 19.93 -16.93
CA GLY A 134 -12.08 19.72 -15.73
C GLY A 134 -11.29 18.91 -14.69
N ALA A 135 -11.55 19.13 -13.41
CA ALA A 135 -10.92 18.44 -12.27
C ALA A 135 -11.38 16.97 -12.14
N GLU A 136 -11.38 16.20 -13.23
CA GLU A 136 -11.75 14.79 -13.23
C GLU A 136 -10.62 13.94 -12.64
N LEU A 137 -10.93 13.19 -11.59
CA LEU A 137 -10.03 12.20 -11.02
C LEU A 137 -10.03 10.96 -11.90
N HIS A 138 -8.86 10.38 -12.16
CA HIS A 138 -8.71 9.20 -13.01
C HIS A 138 -8.53 7.91 -12.19
N ASP A 139 -9.05 6.81 -12.72
CA ASP A 139 -8.86 5.49 -12.13
C ASP A 139 -7.59 4.87 -12.69
N VAL A 140 -6.72 4.39 -11.78
CA VAL A 140 -5.56 3.58 -12.16
C VAL A 140 -6.05 2.38 -13.00
N PRO A 141 -5.47 2.14 -14.19
CA PRO A 141 -5.82 0.98 -15.00
C PRO A 141 -5.66 -0.33 -14.20
N LEU A 142 -6.62 -1.25 -14.32
CA LEU A 142 -6.62 -2.52 -13.56
C LEU A 142 -5.37 -3.37 -13.79
N LYS A 143 -4.72 -3.28 -14.96
CA LYS A 143 -3.46 -3.99 -15.19
C LYS A 143 -2.31 -3.39 -14.38
N MET A 144 -2.30 -2.07 -14.21
CA MET A 144 -1.27 -1.39 -13.45
C MET A 144 -1.36 -1.73 -11.96
N THR A 145 -2.55 -1.96 -11.40
CA THR A 145 -2.66 -2.34 -9.98
C THR A 145 -1.93 -3.64 -9.65
N ILE A 146 -1.89 -4.60 -10.58
CA ILE A 146 -1.10 -5.84 -10.43
C ILE A 146 0.39 -5.52 -10.40
N VAL A 147 0.87 -4.68 -11.35
CA VAL A 147 2.28 -4.26 -11.41
C VAL A 147 2.71 -3.53 -10.14
N HIS A 148 1.85 -2.67 -9.60
CA HIS A 148 2.12 -1.99 -8.32
C HIS A 148 2.21 -3.00 -7.18
N GLY A 149 1.32 -4.00 -7.13
CA GLY A 149 1.38 -5.06 -6.14
C GLY A 149 2.67 -5.86 -6.21
N LEU A 150 3.09 -6.22 -7.43
CA LEU A 150 4.37 -6.92 -7.66
C LEU A 150 5.56 -6.08 -7.19
N ILE A 151 5.63 -4.80 -7.56
CA ILE A 151 6.76 -3.93 -7.18
C ILE A 151 6.77 -3.67 -5.66
N ALA A 152 5.61 -3.38 -5.06
CA ALA A 152 5.49 -3.13 -3.63
C ALA A 152 5.93 -4.34 -2.78
N GLY A 153 5.77 -5.56 -3.31
CA GLY A 153 6.23 -6.77 -2.64
C GLY A 153 7.75 -6.87 -2.46
N PHE A 154 8.56 -6.07 -3.16
CA PHE A 154 10.02 -6.10 -2.99
C PHE A 154 10.51 -5.40 -1.72
N GLY A 155 9.67 -4.60 -1.05
CA GLY A 155 9.97 -4.11 0.29
C GLY A 155 10.14 -5.26 1.28
N PHE A 156 11.16 -5.22 2.12
CA PHE A 156 11.43 -6.25 3.12
C PHE A 156 11.32 -5.63 4.51
N GLY A 157 10.23 -5.98 5.21
CA GLY A 157 10.07 -5.70 6.64
C GLY A 157 10.32 -6.96 7.47
N ALA A 158 10.30 -6.84 8.79
CA ALA A 158 10.53 -7.95 9.71
C ALA A 158 9.61 -9.16 9.45
N TYR A 159 8.31 -8.92 9.21
CA TYR A 159 7.36 -10.01 8.93
C TYR A 159 7.66 -10.76 7.63
N ALA A 160 8.03 -10.03 6.58
CA ALA A 160 8.45 -10.62 5.30
C ALA A 160 9.76 -11.41 5.44
N SER A 161 10.65 -10.96 6.32
CA SER A 161 11.89 -11.65 6.66
C SER A 161 11.62 -12.99 7.35
N ILE A 162 10.70 -13.03 8.33
CA ILE A 162 10.32 -14.27 9.02
C ILE A 162 9.79 -15.31 8.04
N ILE A 163 8.83 -14.94 7.18
CA ILE A 163 8.26 -15.91 6.23
C ILE A 163 9.30 -16.39 5.20
N THR A 164 10.25 -15.54 4.81
CA THR A 164 11.17 -15.81 3.70
C THR A 164 12.42 -16.56 4.15
N PHE A 165 12.96 -16.20 5.32
CA PHE A 165 14.25 -16.70 5.79
C PHE A 165 14.14 -17.65 6.98
N VAL A 166 12.99 -17.70 7.66
CA VAL A 166 12.78 -18.61 8.79
C VAL A 166 11.77 -19.69 8.45
N LEU A 167 10.59 -19.34 7.94
CA LEU A 167 9.52 -20.32 7.69
C LEU A 167 9.68 -21.06 6.37
N ALA A 168 10.00 -20.36 5.28
CA ALA A 168 10.14 -21.01 3.98
C ALA A 168 11.24 -22.10 3.98
N PRO A 169 12.45 -21.86 4.52
CA PRO A 169 13.52 -22.86 4.53
C PRO A 169 13.20 -24.14 5.33
N GLN A 170 12.24 -24.08 6.26
CA GLN A 170 11.81 -25.26 7.03
C GLN A 170 10.92 -26.23 6.24
N LEU A 171 10.47 -25.85 5.04
CA LEU A 171 9.61 -26.70 4.22
C LEU A 171 10.39 -27.86 3.59
N PRO A 172 9.72 -29.01 3.34
CA PRO A 172 10.43 -30.21 2.91
C PRO A 172 10.94 -30.15 1.47
N SER A 173 10.45 -29.23 0.64
CA SER A 173 10.92 -29.04 -0.74
C SER A 173 10.56 -27.68 -1.32
N ILE A 174 11.24 -27.33 -2.41
CA ILE A 174 10.99 -26.12 -3.21
C ILE A 174 9.54 -25.99 -3.71
N VAL A 175 8.82 -27.11 -3.87
CA VAL A 175 7.42 -27.11 -4.33
C VAL A 175 6.51 -26.45 -3.29
N TYR A 176 6.85 -26.57 -2.01
CA TYR A 176 6.10 -25.96 -0.92
C TYR A 176 6.56 -24.53 -0.60
N ALA A 177 7.78 -24.16 -1.00
CA ALA A 177 8.40 -22.86 -0.71
C ALA A 177 7.56 -21.61 -1.10
N PRO A 178 6.68 -21.63 -2.11
CA PRO A 178 5.78 -20.50 -2.38
C PRO A 178 4.66 -20.32 -1.35
N LEU A 179 4.30 -21.37 -0.60
CA LEU A 179 3.09 -21.38 0.24
C LEU A 179 3.11 -20.38 1.41
N PRO A 180 4.22 -20.18 2.15
CA PRO A 180 4.29 -19.14 3.18
C PRO A 180 3.99 -17.76 2.62
N GLY A 181 4.58 -17.42 1.47
CA GLY A 181 4.34 -16.15 0.78
C GLY A 181 2.91 -15.99 0.29
N LEU A 182 2.31 -17.07 -0.25
CA LEU A 182 0.89 -17.11 -0.63
C LEU A 182 -0.02 -16.83 0.57
N MET A 183 0.19 -17.54 1.68
CA MET A 183 -0.61 -17.40 2.90
C MET A 183 -0.45 -16.02 3.54
N PHE A 184 0.76 -15.48 3.53
CA PHE A 184 1.04 -14.13 3.99
C PHE A 184 0.32 -13.06 3.16
N GLY A 185 0.34 -13.20 1.83
CA GLY A 185 -0.40 -12.31 0.93
C GLY A 185 -1.91 -12.36 1.17
N ILE A 186 -2.47 -13.55 1.41
CA ILE A 186 -3.89 -13.72 1.78
C ILE A 186 -4.19 -13.02 3.12
N GLY A 187 -3.36 -13.22 4.14
CA GLY A 187 -3.52 -12.55 5.44
C GLY A 187 -3.51 -11.02 5.30
N THR A 188 -2.60 -10.50 4.47
CA THR A 188 -2.49 -9.06 4.17
C THR A 188 -3.77 -8.55 3.49
N MET A 189 -4.27 -9.28 2.48
CA MET A 189 -5.50 -8.96 1.77
C MET A 189 -6.72 -8.93 2.70
N ILE A 190 -6.84 -9.87 3.64
CA ILE A 190 -7.92 -9.90 4.64
C ILE A 190 -7.96 -8.58 5.42
N MET A 191 -6.79 -8.12 5.91
CA MET A 191 -6.72 -6.86 6.65
C MET A 191 -7.03 -5.64 5.79
N GLN A 192 -6.58 -5.61 4.53
CA GLN A 192 -6.93 -4.52 3.61
C GLN A 192 -8.45 -4.42 3.38
N ILE A 193 -9.13 -5.56 3.26
CA ILE A 193 -10.60 -5.60 3.15
C ILE A 193 -11.25 -5.08 4.44
N ILE A 194 -10.77 -5.52 5.61
CA ILE A 194 -11.28 -5.08 6.91
C ILE A 194 -11.12 -3.56 7.07
N PHE A 195 -9.92 -3.01 6.84
CA PHE A 195 -9.71 -1.57 6.96
C PHE A 195 -10.48 -0.78 5.91
N GLY A 196 -10.53 -1.25 4.66
CA GLY A 196 -11.33 -0.60 3.62
C GLY A 196 -12.81 -0.51 4.00
N ALA A 197 -13.36 -1.57 4.60
CA ALA A 197 -14.72 -1.58 5.13
C ALA A 197 -14.89 -0.61 6.31
N ILE A 198 -13.96 -0.58 7.26
CA ILE A 198 -13.95 0.36 8.39
C ILE A 198 -13.95 1.81 7.89
N PHE A 199 -13.06 2.16 6.96
CA PHE A 199 -12.99 3.51 6.39
C PHE A 199 -14.28 3.88 5.65
N GLY A 200 -14.81 2.98 4.82
CA GLY A 200 -16.09 3.21 4.14
C GLY A 200 -17.23 3.46 5.14
N ASN A 201 -17.28 2.69 6.23
CA ASN A 201 -18.29 2.85 7.27
C ASN A 201 -18.15 4.15 8.05
N ILE A 202 -16.92 4.59 8.39
CA ILE A 202 -16.68 5.89 9.04
C ILE A 202 -17.18 7.04 8.17
N LEU A 203 -16.91 7.00 6.86
CA LEU A 203 -17.35 8.04 5.93
C LEU A 203 -18.87 8.03 5.73
N ARG A 204 -19.50 6.84 5.67
CA ARG A 204 -20.97 6.71 5.68
C ARG A 204 -21.60 7.24 6.96
N ALA A 205 -20.99 6.98 8.12
CA ALA A 205 -21.45 7.51 9.41
C ALA A 205 -21.40 9.04 9.47
N LYS A 206 -20.48 9.66 8.71
CA LYS A 206 -20.45 11.13 8.48
C LYS A 206 -21.47 11.62 7.45
N LYS A 207 -22.44 10.78 7.05
CA LYS A 207 -23.51 11.08 6.09
C LYS A 207 -23.01 11.52 4.71
N LEU A 208 -21.83 11.04 4.31
CA LEU A 208 -21.33 11.24 2.94
C LEU A 208 -22.03 10.28 1.98
N THR A 209 -22.42 10.77 0.81
CA THR A 209 -22.94 9.93 -0.28
C THR A 209 -21.82 9.08 -0.89
N GLU A 210 -22.17 7.97 -1.53
CA GLU A 210 -21.18 7.06 -2.15
C GLU A 210 -20.26 7.78 -3.18
N GLU A 211 -20.79 8.79 -3.90
CA GLU A 211 -19.99 9.64 -4.79
C GLU A 211 -18.94 10.46 -4.03
N LYS A 212 -19.32 11.06 -2.89
CA LYS A 212 -18.40 11.82 -2.04
C LYS A 212 -17.37 10.91 -1.39
N ILE A 213 -17.78 9.72 -0.96
CA ILE A 213 -16.87 8.70 -0.41
C ILE A 213 -15.82 8.35 -1.47
N SER A 214 -16.24 8.04 -2.69
CA SER A 214 -15.34 7.77 -3.82
C SER A 214 -14.40 8.95 -4.12
N TYR A 215 -14.90 10.19 -4.06
CA TYR A 215 -14.06 11.38 -4.24
C TYR A 215 -12.99 11.51 -3.16
N VAL A 216 -13.39 11.46 -1.87
CA VAL A 216 -12.48 11.55 -0.71
C VAL A 216 -11.44 10.43 -0.80
N ALA A 217 -11.90 9.22 -1.10
CA ALA A 217 -11.09 8.03 -1.27
C ALA A 217 -10.01 8.23 -2.34
N ARG A 218 -10.38 8.63 -3.56
CA ARG A 218 -9.46 8.84 -4.69
C ARG A 218 -8.49 10.00 -4.43
N LYS A 219 -8.95 11.11 -3.86
CA LYS A 219 -8.07 12.24 -3.49
C LYS A 219 -7.07 11.84 -2.41
N THR A 220 -7.52 11.11 -1.40
CA THR A 220 -6.64 10.63 -0.32
C THR A 220 -5.58 9.70 -0.89
N ALA A 221 -6.00 8.65 -1.61
CA ALA A 221 -5.08 7.71 -2.24
C ALA A 221 -4.08 8.41 -3.16
N GLY A 222 -4.54 9.33 -4.01
CA GLY A 222 -3.69 10.08 -4.92
C GLY A 222 -2.66 10.96 -4.21
N ARG A 223 -3.05 11.68 -3.16
CA ARG A 223 -2.16 12.56 -2.38
C ARG A 223 -1.15 11.76 -1.57
N THR A 224 -1.59 10.70 -0.89
CA THR A 224 -0.71 9.81 -0.13
C THR A 224 0.31 9.13 -1.02
N LEU A 225 -0.10 8.58 -2.17
CA LEU A 225 0.82 7.99 -3.13
C LEU A 225 1.77 9.02 -3.73
N TYR A 226 1.28 10.20 -4.12
CA TYR A 226 2.11 11.21 -4.78
C TYR A 226 3.16 11.78 -3.83
N TYR A 227 2.72 12.38 -2.73
CA TYR A 227 3.63 13.03 -1.78
C TYR A 227 4.40 12.01 -0.96
N GLY A 228 3.78 10.90 -0.59
CA GLY A 228 4.49 9.78 0.02
C GLY A 228 5.58 9.24 -0.89
N GLY A 229 5.28 9.02 -2.17
CA GLY A 229 6.28 8.56 -3.14
C GLY A 229 7.48 9.49 -3.27
N LEU A 230 7.25 10.81 -3.23
CA LEU A 230 8.34 11.80 -3.20
C LEU A 230 9.18 11.70 -1.92
N VAL A 231 8.54 11.55 -0.76
CA VAL A 231 9.23 11.35 0.53
C VAL A 231 10.09 10.07 0.49
N PHE A 232 9.53 8.95 0.01
CA PHE A 232 10.25 7.69 -0.16
C PHE A 232 11.45 7.82 -1.11
N THR A 233 11.27 8.52 -2.22
CA THR A 233 12.35 8.75 -3.19
C THR A 233 13.48 9.55 -2.55
N ILE A 234 13.16 10.63 -1.84
CA ILE A 234 14.16 11.49 -1.20
C ILE A 234 14.90 10.71 -0.10
N VAL A 235 14.18 10.00 0.77
CA VAL A 235 14.79 9.22 1.85
C VAL A 235 15.63 8.06 1.29
N GLY A 236 15.15 7.35 0.27
CA GLY A 236 15.92 6.30 -0.40
C GLY A 236 17.23 6.81 -0.99
N LEU A 237 17.20 7.96 -1.67
CA LEU A 237 18.41 8.61 -2.19
C LEU A 237 19.35 9.08 -1.08
N LEU A 238 18.82 9.55 0.05
CA LEU A 238 19.62 9.92 1.22
C LEU A 238 20.30 8.71 1.85
N ILE A 239 19.62 7.57 1.98
CA ILE A 239 20.22 6.32 2.48
C ILE A 239 21.32 5.83 1.54
N ILE A 240 21.11 5.89 0.23
CA ILE A 240 22.15 5.55 -0.77
C ILE A 240 23.37 6.46 -0.62
N GLY A 241 23.16 7.77 -0.44
CA GLY A 241 24.25 8.74 -0.29
C GLY A 241 24.93 8.71 1.08
N PHE A 242 24.18 8.37 2.13
CA PHE A 242 24.61 8.38 3.52
C PHE A 242 24.03 7.17 4.29
N PRO A 243 24.61 5.97 4.11
CA PRO A 243 24.09 4.74 4.73
C PRO A 243 24.00 4.79 6.27
N ILE A 244 24.75 5.69 6.92
CA ILE A 244 24.71 5.87 8.37
C ILE A 244 23.33 6.30 8.89
N ILE A 245 22.50 6.91 8.04
CA ILE A 245 21.14 7.32 8.38
C ILE A 245 20.27 6.11 8.71
N ASP A 246 20.51 4.99 8.04
CA ASP A 246 19.75 3.75 8.17
C ASP A 246 20.04 3.01 9.50
N ASN A 247 21.19 3.29 10.12
CA ASN A 247 21.59 2.69 11.40
C ASN A 247 20.92 3.37 12.61
N PHE A 248 20.15 4.44 12.41
CA PHE A 248 19.47 5.13 13.49
C PHE A 248 18.22 4.36 13.91
N ALA A 249 18.23 3.83 15.14
CA ALA A 249 17.07 3.19 15.75
C ALA A 249 17.06 3.45 17.27
N ILE A 250 15.96 3.99 17.79
CA ILE A 250 15.72 4.12 19.24
C ILE A 250 14.69 3.08 19.66
N SER A 251 15.08 2.09 20.45
CA SER A 251 14.14 1.06 20.92
C SER A 251 13.00 1.66 21.75
N THR A 252 11.78 1.18 21.52
CA THR A 252 10.57 1.55 22.27
C THR A 252 10.26 0.56 23.41
N GLY A 253 10.93 -0.60 23.42
CA GLY A 253 10.61 -1.74 24.31
C GLY A 253 9.39 -2.56 23.89
N ASN A 254 8.73 -2.24 22.77
CA ASN A 254 7.63 -3.03 22.21
C ASN A 254 8.19 -4.22 21.40
N PRO A 255 7.72 -5.46 21.58
CA PRO A 255 8.22 -6.59 20.78
C PRO A 255 7.66 -6.64 19.35
N ILE A 256 6.64 -5.85 19.03
CA ILE A 256 5.97 -5.89 17.72
C ILE A 256 6.84 -5.17 16.68
N PRO A 257 7.20 -5.83 15.57
CA PRO A 257 7.98 -5.19 14.53
C PRO A 257 7.36 -3.91 13.98
N ASN A 258 8.22 -2.96 13.60
CA ASN A 258 7.88 -1.59 13.18
C ASN A 258 7.32 -0.70 14.29
N LEU A 259 7.09 -1.27 15.49
CA LEU A 259 6.75 -0.53 16.70
C LEU A 259 7.84 -0.69 17.76
N ASP A 260 8.83 -1.55 17.52
CA ASP A 260 9.93 -1.93 18.42
C ASP A 260 11.06 -0.91 18.47
N ALA A 261 11.16 -0.07 17.43
CA ALA A 261 12.05 1.07 17.39
C ALA A 261 11.44 2.29 16.70
N ILE A 262 11.93 3.47 17.05
CA ILE A 262 11.77 4.70 16.29
C ILE A 262 13.00 4.78 15.37
N ASP A 263 12.83 4.31 14.15
CA ASP A 263 13.83 4.29 13.08
C ASP A 263 13.34 5.03 11.83
N ILE A 264 14.11 4.97 10.74
CA ILE A 264 13.75 5.56 9.46
C ILE A 264 12.41 5.01 8.93
N GLY A 265 12.17 3.70 9.06
CA GLY A 265 10.93 3.06 8.62
C GLY A 265 9.72 3.60 9.38
N PHE A 266 9.79 3.65 10.71
CA PHE A 266 8.76 4.22 11.56
C PHE A 266 8.46 5.69 11.18
N LEU A 267 9.50 6.51 11.03
CA LEU A 267 9.35 7.92 10.65
C LEU A 267 8.73 8.09 9.26
N LEU A 268 9.08 7.24 8.31
CA LEU A 268 8.48 7.20 6.97
C LEU A 268 6.99 6.90 7.06
N VAL A 269 6.57 5.88 7.83
CA VAL A 269 5.15 5.56 7.93
C VAL A 269 4.36 6.67 8.63
N ILE A 270 4.86 7.20 9.74
CA ILE A 270 4.18 8.30 10.45
C ILE A 270 4.04 9.52 9.55
N SER A 271 5.08 9.86 8.79
CA SER A 271 5.06 11.00 7.87
C SER A 271 4.07 10.78 6.72
N VAL A 272 4.07 9.60 6.10
CA VAL A 272 3.27 9.35 4.90
C VAL A 272 1.82 8.97 5.22
N VAL A 273 1.59 8.05 6.15
CA VAL A 273 0.23 7.61 6.48
C VAL A 273 -0.38 8.52 7.54
N GLY A 274 0.37 8.80 8.61
CA GLY A 274 -0.10 9.63 9.71
C GLY A 274 -0.32 11.08 9.28
N ILE A 275 0.73 11.76 8.79
CA ILE A 275 0.63 13.18 8.43
C ILE A 275 -0.04 13.36 7.07
N ILE A 276 0.53 12.81 5.99
CA ILE A 276 0.00 13.03 4.63
C ILE A 276 -1.36 12.34 4.44
N GLY A 277 -1.52 11.09 4.90
CA GLY A 277 -2.76 10.34 4.76
C GLY A 277 -3.93 10.97 5.50
N ILE A 278 -3.80 11.24 6.80
CA ILE A 278 -4.87 11.83 7.60
C ILE A 278 -5.21 13.25 7.12
N SER A 279 -4.19 14.09 6.85
CA SER A 279 -4.44 15.44 6.32
C SER A 279 -5.18 15.38 4.97
N SER A 280 -4.85 14.41 4.11
CA SER A 280 -5.52 14.22 2.83
C SER A 280 -6.98 13.81 2.96
N ILE A 281 -7.33 12.97 3.96
CA ILE A 281 -8.72 12.63 4.29
C ILE A 281 -9.48 13.88 4.74
N ILE A 282 -8.93 14.64 5.69
CA ILE A 282 -9.57 15.84 6.25
C ILE A 282 -9.82 16.87 5.13
N LEU A 283 -8.83 17.10 4.27
CA LEU A 283 -8.94 18.00 3.13
C LEU A 283 -9.95 17.48 2.11
N GLY A 284 -9.92 16.18 1.81
CA GLY A 284 -10.87 15.54 0.89
C GLY A 284 -12.32 15.71 1.34
N ILE A 285 -12.60 15.52 2.65
CA ILE A 285 -13.96 15.69 3.20
C ILE A 285 -14.41 17.16 3.08
N LYS A 286 -13.52 18.11 3.38
CA LYS A 286 -13.81 19.55 3.24
C LYS A 286 -14.10 19.91 1.78
N GLU A 287 -13.31 19.41 0.83
CA GLU A 287 -13.50 19.61 -0.61
C GLU A 287 -14.83 19.00 -1.09
N ALA A 288 -15.11 17.75 -0.73
CA ALA A 288 -16.35 17.06 -1.11
C ALA A 288 -17.61 17.76 -0.58
N THR A 289 -17.54 18.36 0.61
CA THR A 289 -18.65 19.11 1.19
C THR A 289 -18.86 20.46 0.50
N ARG A 290 -17.78 21.16 0.14
CA ARG A 290 -17.84 22.45 -0.58
C ARG A 290 -18.41 22.30 -1.99
N LEU A 291 -18.05 21.24 -2.72
CA LEU A 291 -18.56 20.97 -4.06
C LEU A 291 -20.10 20.87 -4.09
N SER A 292 -20.73 20.37 -3.02
CA SER A 292 -22.19 20.36 -2.90
C SER A 292 -22.83 21.72 -2.60
N GLY A 293 -22.14 22.61 -1.89
CA GLY A 293 -22.67 23.95 -1.56
C GLY A 293 -22.74 24.88 -2.79
N THR A 294 -21.85 24.67 -3.77
CA THR A 294 -21.81 25.49 -4.99
C THR A 294 -22.90 25.11 -6.00
N ASN A 295 -23.33 23.83 -6.02
CA ASN A 295 -24.43 23.34 -6.88
C ASN A 295 -25.82 23.57 -6.27
N GLN A 296 -25.93 24.18 -5.08
CA GLN A 296 -27.19 24.46 -4.37
C GLN A 296 -27.52 25.96 -4.24
N LYS A 297 -26.99 26.84 -5.10
CA LYS A 297 -27.63 28.16 -5.27
C LYS A 297 -28.81 28.00 -6.24
N PRO A 298 -30.08 27.96 -5.78
CA PRO A 298 -31.18 28.18 -6.70
C PRO A 298 -31.02 29.60 -7.23
N GLY A 299 -31.05 29.75 -8.55
CA GLY A 299 -31.17 31.06 -9.18
C GLY A 299 -32.43 31.73 -8.66
N SER A 300 -32.29 32.59 -7.66
CA SER A 300 -33.28 33.56 -7.26
C SER A 300 -33.30 34.66 -8.32
N LEU A 301 -34.13 34.52 -9.34
CA LEU A 301 -34.71 35.67 -10.02
C LEU A 301 -36.19 35.42 -10.21
N SER A 302 -36.89 35.74 -9.13
CA SER A 302 -38.27 36.23 -9.14
C SER A 302 -38.40 37.37 -10.16
N GLY A 303 -39.46 37.30 -10.97
CA GLY A 303 -40.22 38.47 -11.35
C GLY A 303 -39.79 39.19 -12.63
N TYR A 304 -40.39 38.80 -13.75
CA TYR A 304 -41.05 39.79 -14.60
C TYR A 304 -42.43 39.27 -15.02
N LYS A 305 -43.44 40.01 -14.57
CA LYS A 305 -44.87 39.83 -14.85
C LYS A 305 -45.26 40.93 -15.83
N LYS A 306 -46.10 40.58 -16.83
CA LYS A 306 -46.86 41.46 -17.76
C LYS A 306 -45.99 42.22 -18.78
N SER A 307 -46.35 42.32 -20.05
CA SER A 307 -47.65 42.39 -20.72
C SER A 307 -47.61 41.62 -22.05
#